data_AF-A0A6H0XT80-F1
#
_entry.id   AF-A0A6H0XT80-F1
#
_cell.length_a   1.000
_cell.length_b   1.000
_cell.length_c   1.000
_cell.angle_alpha   90.00
_cell.angle_beta   90.00
_cell.angle_gamma   90.00
#
_symmetry.space_group_name_H-M   'P 1'
#
loop_
_entity.id
_entity.type
_entity.pdbx_description
1 polymer ?
#
loop_
_entity_poly.entity_id
_entity_poly.type
_entity_poly.pdbx_seq_one_letter_code
_entity_poly.pdbx_strand_id
1 'polypeptide(L)'
;MATPNASVTASYTSPASSHVIEQGLPATPTVFPDQISDKTAYLASLRQAASEIQAKVNEFLTQRMEEDKLNDAATDKTSARADERAEEMYGEEAEEG
;
A
#
# COMPACT_ATOMS: atom_id res chain seq x y z
N MET A 1 17.97 21.41 -14.90
CA MET A 1 16.88 20.72 -14.19
C MET A 1 17.22 20.78 -12.71
N ALA A 2 16.40 21.43 -11.88
CA ALA A 2 16.66 21.51 -10.43
C ALA A 2 16.39 20.14 -9.80
N THR A 3 17.41 19.53 -9.22
CA THR A 3 17.30 18.26 -8.50
C THR A 3 16.51 18.48 -7.21
N PRO A 4 15.49 17.67 -6.88
CA PRO A 4 14.80 17.77 -5.60
C PRO A 4 15.79 17.46 -4.48
N ASN A 5 16.04 18.42 -3.58
CA ASN A 5 16.98 18.23 -2.46
C ASN A 5 16.32 17.54 -1.26
N ALA A 6 15.01 17.31 -1.30
CA ALA A 6 14.25 16.63 -0.26
C ALA A 6 13.05 15.87 -0.85
N SER A 7 12.65 14.79 -0.20
CA SER A 7 11.44 14.04 -0.50
C SER A 7 10.70 13.68 0.79
N VAL A 8 9.40 13.45 0.67
CA VAL A 8 8.60 12.85 1.73
C VAL A 8 8.37 11.40 1.33
N THR A 9 8.56 10.48 2.28
CA THR A 9 8.46 9.04 2.03
C THR A 9 7.53 8.39 3.04
N ALA A 10 6.67 7.49 2.57
CA ALA A 10 5.92 6.56 3.40
C ALA A 10 6.38 5.14 3.09
N SER A 11 6.63 4.34 4.12
CA SER A 11 7.01 2.94 3.98
C SER A 11 5.94 2.05 4.59
N TYR A 12 5.54 1.03 3.83
CA TYR A 12 4.65 -0.02 4.25
C TYR A 12 5.41 -1.33 4.24
N THR A 13 5.33 -2.07 5.35
CA THR A 13 5.96 -3.38 5.50
C THR A 13 4.94 -4.35 6.09
N SER A 14 4.72 -5.45 5.41
CA SER A 14 3.94 -6.60 5.87
C SER A 14 4.76 -7.88 5.74
N PRO A 15 4.34 -8.99 6.38
CA PRO A 15 5.02 -10.27 6.22
C PRO A 15 5.11 -10.77 4.77
N ALA A 16 4.16 -10.36 3.92
CA ALA A 16 4.08 -10.78 2.53
C ALA A 16 4.71 -9.79 1.53
N SER A 17 4.90 -8.51 1.91
CA SER A 17 5.35 -7.48 0.97
C SER A 17 5.87 -6.22 1.63
N SER A 18 6.67 -5.45 0.88
CA SER A 18 7.05 -4.08 1.24
C SER A 18 6.76 -3.12 0.10
N HIS A 19 6.29 -1.92 0.42
CA HIS A 19 6.04 -0.87 -0.56
C HIS A 19 6.51 0.49 -0.03
N VAL A 20 7.09 1.31 -0.90
CA VAL A 20 7.58 2.66 -0.56
C VAL A 20 6.92 3.65 -1.50
N ILE A 21 6.28 4.66 -0.91
CA ILE A 21 5.66 5.77 -1.62
C ILE A 21 6.56 6.98 -1.40
N GLU A 22 7.09 7.55 -2.47
CA GLU A 22 7.95 8.73 -2.43
C GLU A 22 7.31 9.89 -3.18
N GLN A 23 7.41 11.09 -2.61
CA GLN A 23 7.00 12.36 -3.21
C GLN A 23 8.14 13.36 -3.11
N GLY A 24 8.63 13.82 -4.27
CA GLY A 24 9.66 14.85 -4.33
C GLY A 24 9.13 16.21 -3.86
N LEU A 25 9.95 16.95 -3.12
CA LEU A 25 9.71 18.34 -2.75
C LEU A 25 10.53 19.26 -3.67
N PRO A 26 10.04 20.49 -3.95
CA PRO A 26 10.83 21.47 -4.65
C PRO A 26 12.10 21.80 -3.85
N ALA A 27 13.22 22.00 -4.55
CA ALA A 27 14.47 22.36 -3.93
C ALA A 27 14.33 23.68 -3.15
N THR A 28 14.72 23.67 -1.88
CA THR A 28 14.86 24.90 -1.10
C THR A 28 16.06 25.70 -1.59
N PRO A 29 15.92 27.01 -1.86
CA PRO A 29 17.09 27.86 -2.06
C PRO A 29 17.91 27.85 -0.76
N THR A 30 19.19 27.48 -0.86
CA THR A 30 20.14 27.37 0.28
C THR A 30 20.37 28.70 0.98
N VAL A 31 19.99 29.80 0.32
CA VAL A 31 19.96 31.15 0.86
C VAL A 31 18.54 31.64 0.63
N PHE A 32 17.73 31.72 1.69
CA PHE A 32 16.53 32.55 1.67
C PHE A 32 16.98 33.97 2.04
N PRO A 33 17.18 34.90 1.10
CA PRO A 33 17.47 36.28 1.44
C PRO A 33 16.20 36.94 2.02
N ASP A 34 15.81 36.65 3.26
CA ASP A 34 14.65 37.23 3.97
C ASP A 34 13.29 37.23 3.21
N GLN A 35 13.18 36.49 2.10
CA GLN A 35 11.98 36.41 1.26
C GLN A 35 10.97 35.48 1.92
N ILE A 36 10.08 36.06 2.74
CA ILE A 36 8.95 35.36 3.39
C ILE A 36 8.11 34.59 2.35
N SER A 37 7.96 35.15 1.14
CA SER A 37 7.26 34.53 0.01
C SER A 37 7.81 33.15 -0.34
N ASP A 38 9.12 32.98 -0.39
CA ASP A 38 9.76 31.72 -0.77
C ASP A 38 9.57 30.66 0.32
N LYS A 39 9.60 31.07 1.59
CA LYS A 39 9.28 30.18 2.72
C LYS A 39 7.82 29.75 2.70
N THR A 40 6.90 30.67 2.44
CA THR A 40 5.46 30.36 2.34
C THR A 40 5.18 29.42 1.17
N ALA A 41 5.80 29.65 0.01
CA ALA A 41 5.68 28.77 -1.16
C ALA A 41 6.23 27.36 -0.87
N TYR A 42 7.39 27.27 -0.21
CA TYR A 42 7.94 25.98 0.19
C TYR A 42 7.04 25.23 1.17
N LEU A 43 6.53 25.91 2.21
CA LEU A 43 5.61 25.29 3.18
C LEU A 43 4.28 24.88 2.54
N ALA A 44 3.76 25.66 1.59
CA ALA A 44 2.59 25.29 0.81
C ALA A 44 2.86 24.01 -0.02
N SER A 45 4.02 23.93 -0.67
CA SER A 45 4.42 22.74 -1.43
C SER A 45 4.59 21.50 -0.54
N LEU A 46 5.14 21.67 0.67
CA LEU A 46 5.29 20.61 1.66
C LEU A 46 3.92 20.11 2.14
N ARG A 47 2.99 21.03 2.41
CA ARG A 47 1.62 20.67 2.82
C ARG A 47 0.86 19.94 1.72
N GLN A 48 1.05 20.37 0.47
CA GLN A 48 0.47 19.69 -0.68
C GLN A 48 1.05 18.28 -0.82
N ALA A 49 2.37 18.14 -0.80
CA ALA A 49 3.05 16.85 -0.89
C ALA A 49 2.61 15.88 0.23
N ALA A 50 2.40 16.38 1.45
CA ALA A 50 1.87 15.59 2.55
C ALA A 50 0.44 15.08 2.29
N SER A 51 -0.45 15.96 1.79
CA SER A 51 -1.82 15.59 1.41
C SER A 51 -1.83 14.55 0.29
N GLU A 52 -0.96 14.70 -0.70
CA GLU A 52 -0.81 13.77 -1.82
C GLU A 52 -0.32 12.39 -1.36
N ILE A 53 0.68 12.33 -0.48
CA ILE A 53 1.11 11.05 0.10
C ILE A 53 0.00 10.41 0.91
N GLN A 54 -0.74 11.18 1.71
CA GLN A 54 -1.86 10.64 2.47
C GLN A 54 -2.91 10.00 1.55
N ALA A 55 -3.24 10.66 0.43
CA ALA A 55 -4.15 10.12 -0.57
C ALA A 55 -3.60 8.82 -1.18
N LYS A 56 -2.34 8.80 -1.61
CA LYS A 56 -1.67 7.61 -2.18
C LYS A 56 -1.60 6.45 -1.18
N VAL A 57 -1.32 6.72 0.08
CA VAL A 57 -1.29 5.71 1.15
C VAL A 57 -2.68 5.12 1.34
N ASN A 58 -3.72 5.96 1.42
CA ASN A 58 -5.09 5.47 1.58
C ASN A 58 -5.51 4.60 0.40
N GLU A 59 -5.25 5.05 -0.83
CA GLU A 59 -5.53 4.27 -2.04
C GLU A 59 -4.80 2.93 -2.04
N PHE A 60 -3.50 2.92 -1.74
CA PHE A 60 -2.70 1.70 -1.66
C PHE A 60 -3.24 0.72 -0.62
N LEU A 61 -3.55 1.19 0.59
CA LEU A 61 -4.08 0.35 1.66
C LEU A 61 -5.48 -0.19 1.32
N THR A 62 -6.33 0.62 0.69
CA THR A 62 -7.65 0.18 0.23
C THR A 62 -7.54 -0.93 -0.81
N GLN A 63 -6.69 -0.75 -1.83
CA GLN A 63 -6.44 -1.78 -2.84
C GLN A 63 -5.93 -3.07 -2.19
N ARG A 64 -5.00 -2.96 -1.22
CA ARG A 64 -4.50 -4.14 -0.52
C ARG A 64 -5.54 -4.87 0.31
N MET A 65 -6.43 -4.14 0.99
CA MET A 65 -7.54 -4.78 1.71
C MET A 65 -8.50 -5.51 0.76
N GLU A 66 -8.71 -4.97 -0.45
CA GLU A 66 -9.52 -5.65 -1.47
C GLU A 66 -8.83 -6.92 -1.99
N GLU A 67 -7.53 -6.85 -2.27
CA GLU A 67 -6.71 -8.01 -2.64
C GLU A 67 -6.75 -9.10 -1.56
N ASP A 68 -6.52 -8.72 -0.29
CA ASP A 68 -6.53 -9.65 0.84
C ASP A 68 -7.90 -10.30 1.01
N LYS A 69 -8.99 -9.52 0.89
CA LYS A 69 -10.36 -10.06 0.97
C LYS A 69 -10.67 -11.05 -0.16
N LEU A 70 -10.16 -10.82 -1.37
CA LEU A 70 -10.31 -11.75 -2.48
C LEU A 70 -9.51 -13.03 -2.25
N ASN A 71 -8.28 -12.91 -1.71
CA ASN A 71 -7.44 -14.05 -1.37
C ASN A 71 -8.06 -14.90 -0.26
N ASP A 72 -8.58 -14.29 0.80
CA ASP A 72 -9.28 -15.00 1.88
C ASP A 72 -10.51 -15.75 1.33
N ALA A 73 -11.33 -15.07 0.51
CA ALA A 73 -12.50 -15.70 -0.11
C ALA A 73 -12.14 -16.83 -1.10
N ALA A 74 -10.99 -16.75 -1.76
CA ALA A 74 -10.48 -17.82 -2.63
C ALA A 74 -9.96 -19.01 -1.82
N THR A 75 -9.34 -18.74 -0.66
CA THR A 75 -8.84 -19.75 0.25
C THR A 75 -10.00 -20.52 0.91
N ASP A 76 -11.07 -19.82 1.32
CA ASP A 76 -12.29 -20.44 1.84
C ASP A 76 -13.04 -21.29 0.81
N LYS A 77 -13.07 -20.87 -0.46
CA LYS A 77 -13.67 -21.69 -1.53
C LYS A 77 -12.83 -22.91 -1.85
N THR A 78 -11.52 -22.81 -1.71
CA THR A 78 -10.58 -23.91 -1.93
C THR A 78 -10.66 -24.91 -0.78
N SER A 79 -10.78 -24.44 0.47
CA SER A 79 -10.98 -25.30 1.64
C SER A 79 -12.33 -25.99 1.59
N ALA A 80 -13.42 -25.28 1.25
CA ALA A 80 -14.75 -25.88 1.10
C ALA A 80 -14.79 -26.95 0.00
N ARG A 81 -14.12 -26.72 -1.15
CA ARG A 81 -13.99 -27.74 -2.21
C ARG A 81 -13.10 -28.90 -1.80
N ALA A 82 -12.07 -28.66 -0.99
CA ALA A 82 -11.21 -29.72 -0.48
C ALA A 82 -11.96 -30.60 0.54
N ASP A 83 -12.81 -29.99 1.36
CA ASP A 83 -13.67 -30.67 2.33
C ASP A 83 -14.75 -31.50 1.63
N GLU A 84 -15.45 -30.93 0.64
CA GLU A 84 -16.45 -31.64 -0.19
C GLU A 84 -15.83 -32.84 -0.92
N ARG A 85 -14.63 -32.68 -1.49
CA ARG A 85 -13.89 -33.79 -2.12
C ARG A 85 -13.44 -34.86 -1.12
N ALA A 86 -13.14 -34.47 0.12
CA ALA A 86 -12.75 -35.42 1.16
C ALA A 86 -13.96 -36.24 1.65
N GLU A 87 -15.14 -35.64 1.75
CA GLU A 87 -16.38 -36.35 2.10
C GLU A 87 -16.82 -37.35 1.00
N GLU A 88 -16.71 -36.99 -0.28
CA GLU A 88 -17.00 -37.90 -1.40
C GLU A 88 -16.15 -39.17 -1.37
N MET A 89 -14.88 -39.06 -0.98
CA MET A 89 -13.97 -40.20 -0.84
C MET A 89 -14.25 -41.06 0.41
N TYR A 90 -14.90 -40.50 1.44
CA TYR A 90 -15.25 -41.23 2.65
C TYR A 90 -16.48 -42.14 2.46
N GLY A 91 -17.26 -41.93 1.39
CA GLY A 91 -18.41 -42.76 1.02
C GLY A 91 -18.09 -44.03 0.23
N GLU A 92 -16.84 -44.19 -0.25
CA GLU A 92 -16.43 -45.33 -1.09
C GLU A 92 -15.60 -46.38 -0.32
N GLU A 93 -15.19 -46.12 0.94
CA GLU A 93 -14.42 -47.07 1.78
C GLU A 93 -15.26 -47.80 2.85
N ALA A 94 -16.58 -47.92 2.67
CA ALA A 94 -17.46 -48.67 3.59
C ALA A 94 -17.85 -50.08 3.08
N GLU A 95 -17.39 -50.49 1.90
CA GLU A 95 -17.62 -51.83 1.35
C GLU A 95 -16.30 -52.44 0.85
N GLU A 96 -15.45 -52.92 1.77
CA GLU A 96 -14.57 -54.08 1.58
C GLU A 96 -13.73 -54.32 2.86
N GLY A 97 -14.19 -55.22 3.74
CA GLY A 97 -13.41 -55.72 4.89
C GLY A 97 -14.23 -56.18 6.09
#